data_AF-A0AAV6M590-F1
#
_entry.id   AF-A0AAV6M590-F1
#
_cell.length_a   1.000
_cell.length_b   1.000
_cell.length_c   1.000
_cell.angle_alpha   90.00
_cell.angle_beta   90.00
_cell.angle_gamma   90.00
#
_symmetry.space_group_name_H-M   'P 1'
#
loop_
_entity.id
_entity.type
_entity.pdbx_description
1 polymer ?
#
loop_
_entity_poly.entity_id
_entity_poly.type
_entity_poly.pdbx_seq_one_letter_code
_entity_poly.pdbx_strand_id
1 'polypeptide(L)'
;MIFENLDDAGMSFRIYFQNLPSTLAYENLWKLKYLNKFHLLDLDFKRHANQGKLSNYVVLELRYFDLLLEPGNDDHPSHDVYQGQMLIKEVYEMLRSWPQWNETLFIITYDEHSEFYDHVPTLVTDVRRARDVSFPF
;
A
#
# COMPACT_ATOMS: atom_id res chain seq x y z
N MET A 1 -8.09 -10.83 -8.99
CA MET A 1 -7.22 -9.77 -8.40
C MET A 1 -6.18 -10.43 -7.49
N ILE A 2 -5.05 -9.79 -7.18
CA ILE A 2 -3.99 -10.41 -6.35
C ILE A 2 -4.51 -11.03 -5.04
N PHE A 3 -5.42 -10.36 -4.36
CA PHE A 3 -6.03 -10.84 -3.10
C PHE A 3 -6.83 -12.13 -3.26
N GLU A 4 -7.55 -12.30 -4.38
CA GLU A 4 -8.30 -13.52 -4.67
C GLU A 4 -7.35 -14.66 -5.03
N ASN A 5 -6.31 -14.38 -5.83
CA ASN A 5 -5.30 -15.37 -6.17
C ASN A 5 -4.57 -15.89 -4.93
N LEU A 6 -4.30 -15.03 -3.95
CA LEU A 6 -3.72 -15.42 -2.66
C LEU A 6 -4.68 -16.31 -1.86
N ASP A 7 -5.95 -15.91 -1.76
CA ASP A 7 -6.98 -16.67 -1.05
C ASP A 7 -7.20 -18.07 -1.68
N ASP A 8 -7.28 -18.14 -3.02
CA ASP A 8 -7.41 -19.39 -3.78
C ASP A 8 -6.18 -20.30 -3.61
N ALA A 9 -4.99 -19.70 -3.44
CA ALA A 9 -3.75 -20.42 -3.14
C ALA A 9 -3.59 -20.80 -1.65
N GLY A 10 -4.56 -20.48 -0.79
CA GLY A 10 -4.47 -20.71 0.65
C GLY A 10 -3.44 -19.82 1.37
N MET A 11 -2.99 -18.74 0.73
CA MET A 11 -2.07 -17.77 1.30
C MET A 11 -2.82 -16.67 2.03
N SER A 12 -2.29 -16.25 3.18
CA SER A 12 -2.89 -15.20 3.98
C SER A 12 -2.47 -13.81 3.47
N PHE A 13 -3.41 -12.86 3.50
CA PHE A 13 -3.10 -11.44 3.34
C PHE A 13 -3.74 -10.60 4.43
N ARG A 14 -3.15 -9.43 4.72
CA ARG A 14 -3.72 -8.39 5.58
C ARG A 14 -3.45 -7.02 5.00
N ILE A 15 -4.40 -6.12 5.22
CA ILE A 15 -4.33 -4.71 4.85
C ILE A 15 -4.31 -3.92 6.16
N TYR A 16 -3.23 -3.18 6.39
CA TYR A 16 -3.10 -2.28 7.53
C TYR A 16 -3.26 -0.85 7.05
N PHE A 17 -4.16 -0.09 7.66
CA PHE A 17 -4.51 1.25 7.20
C PHE A 17 -4.52 2.25 8.35
N GLN A 18 -4.28 3.52 8.02
CA GLN A 18 -4.35 4.64 8.97
C GLN A 18 -5.64 5.47 8.81
N ASN A 19 -6.14 5.67 7.58
CA ASN A 19 -7.37 6.42 7.31
C ASN A 19 -8.48 5.55 6.69
N LEU A 20 -8.92 5.85 5.46
CA LEU A 20 -9.80 4.97 4.69
C LEU A 20 -8.93 4.16 3.72
N PRO A 21 -8.95 2.82 3.78
CA PRO A 21 -8.14 2.01 2.88
C PRO A 21 -8.55 2.26 1.42
N SER A 22 -7.61 2.68 0.58
CA SER A 22 -7.85 2.88 -0.86
C SER A 22 -8.20 1.56 -1.56
N THR A 23 -7.69 0.44 -1.03
CA THR A 23 -8.09 -0.93 -1.41
C THR A 23 -9.60 -1.18 -1.34
N LEU A 24 -10.39 -0.41 -0.59
CA LEU A 24 -11.85 -0.52 -0.65
C LEU A 24 -12.44 -0.07 -2.00
N ALA A 25 -11.68 0.56 -2.89
CA ALA A 25 -12.12 0.77 -4.27
C ALA A 25 -12.26 -0.57 -5.05
N TYR A 26 -11.63 -1.65 -4.60
CA TYR A 26 -11.76 -2.96 -5.21
C TYR A 26 -13.01 -3.68 -4.67
N GLU A 27 -14.08 -3.74 -5.46
CA GLU A 27 -15.37 -4.37 -5.07
C GLU A 27 -15.22 -5.81 -4.54
N ASN A 28 -14.23 -6.56 -5.03
CA ASN A 28 -13.94 -7.93 -4.57
C ASN A 28 -13.55 -8.00 -3.09
N LEU A 29 -13.03 -6.92 -2.50
CA LEU A 29 -12.70 -6.84 -1.08
C LEU A 29 -13.91 -6.56 -0.17
N TRP A 30 -15.09 -6.26 -0.72
CA TRP A 30 -16.32 -6.06 0.05
C TRP A 30 -17.00 -7.37 0.45
N LYS A 31 -16.49 -8.51 -0.03
CA LYS A 31 -16.99 -9.85 0.34
C LYS A 31 -16.83 -10.05 1.85
N LEU A 32 -17.88 -10.54 2.53
CA LEU A 32 -17.89 -10.75 3.98
C LEU A 32 -16.68 -11.56 4.51
N LYS A 33 -16.16 -12.50 3.70
CA LYS A 33 -14.98 -13.31 4.01
C LYS A 33 -13.69 -12.50 4.19
N TYR A 34 -13.64 -11.25 3.70
CA TYR A 34 -12.46 -10.38 3.76
C TYR A 34 -12.57 -9.26 4.81
N LEU A 35 -13.69 -9.12 5.52
CA LEU A 35 -13.84 -8.08 6.54
C LEU A 35 -12.79 -8.14 7.65
N ASN A 36 -12.35 -9.35 8.00
CA ASN A 36 -11.34 -9.58 9.04
C ASN A 36 -9.88 -9.42 8.55
N LYS A 37 -9.68 -8.94 7.32
CA LYS A 37 -8.35 -8.71 6.72
C LYS A 37 -7.87 -7.27 6.91
N PHE A 38 -8.76 -6.37 7.31
CA PHE A 38 -8.50 -4.96 7.52
C PHE A 38 -8.15 -4.69 8.99
N HIS A 39 -7.06 -3.97 9.21
CA HIS A 39 -6.46 -3.74 10.53
C HIS A 39 -5.93 -2.32 10.64
N LEU A 40 -5.90 -1.78 11.87
CA LEU A 40 -5.31 -0.47 12.11
C LEU A 40 -3.79 -0.59 12.08
N LEU A 41 -3.12 0.24 11.27
CA LEU A 41 -1.67 0.20 11.13
C LEU A 41 -0.98 0.52 12.46
N ASP A 42 -1.39 1.59 13.14
CA ASP A 42 -0.72 2.07 14.36
C ASP A 42 -0.84 1.09 15.55
N LEU A 43 -1.86 0.23 15.56
CA LEU A 43 -2.15 -0.68 16.66
C LEU A 43 -1.85 -2.14 16.34
N ASP A 44 -2.38 -2.65 15.23
CA ASP A 44 -2.35 -4.07 14.91
C ASP A 44 -1.06 -4.49 14.23
N PHE A 45 -0.46 -3.64 13.40
CA PHE A 45 0.72 -4.00 12.61
C PHE A 45 1.90 -4.36 13.51
N LYS A 46 2.27 -3.44 14.42
CA LYS A 46 3.32 -3.67 15.42
C LYS A 46 3.03 -4.89 16.29
N ARG A 47 1.77 -5.08 16.70
CA ARG A 47 1.37 -6.23 17.51
C ARG A 47 1.55 -7.55 16.77
N HIS A 48 1.05 -7.66 15.55
CA HIS A 48 1.16 -8.89 14.76
C HIS A 48 2.60 -9.22 14.43
N ALA A 49 3.38 -8.20 14.15
CA ALA A 49 4.75 -8.40 13.75
C ALA A 49 5.71 -8.75 14.89
N ASN A 50 5.54 -8.15 16.07
CA ASN A 50 6.24 -8.57 17.28
C ASN A 50 5.90 -10.02 17.67
N GLN A 51 4.74 -10.52 17.26
CA GLN A 51 4.32 -11.92 17.48
C GLN A 51 4.79 -12.88 16.38
N GLY A 52 5.46 -12.40 15.33
CA GLY A 52 5.82 -13.22 14.15
C GLY A 52 4.58 -13.74 13.40
N LYS A 53 3.50 -12.96 13.37
CA LYS A 53 2.20 -13.31 12.77
C LYS A 53 1.84 -12.44 11.57
N LEU A 54 2.83 -11.87 10.89
CA LEU A 54 2.55 -11.21 9.61
C LEU A 54 2.06 -12.24 8.60
N SER A 55 1.20 -11.77 7.71
CA SER A 55 0.63 -12.58 6.63
C SER A 55 1.61 -12.70 5.48
N ASN A 56 1.37 -13.65 4.57
CA ASN A 56 2.22 -13.87 3.40
C ASN A 56 2.31 -12.64 2.51
N TYR A 57 1.21 -11.88 2.44
CA TYR A 57 1.14 -10.60 1.75
C TYR A 57 0.58 -9.53 2.69
N VAL A 58 1.27 -8.40 2.77
CA VAL A 58 0.89 -7.28 3.62
C VAL A 58 0.85 -6.01 2.79
N VAL A 59 -0.28 -5.32 2.83
CA VAL A 59 -0.42 -3.97 2.26
C VAL A 59 -0.46 -2.97 3.40
N LEU A 60 0.37 -1.94 3.29
CA LEU A 60 0.34 -0.77 4.18
C LEU A 60 -0.33 0.36 3.42
N GLU A 61 -1.46 0.81 3.92
CA GLU A 61 -2.24 1.94 3.42
C GLU A 61 -1.93 3.14 4.30
N LEU A 62 -1.44 4.19 3.65
CA LEU A 62 -0.87 5.36 4.30
C LEU A 62 -1.98 6.37 4.63
N ARG A 63 -1.60 7.51 5.20
CA ARG A 63 -2.48 8.66 5.37
C ARG A 63 -2.51 9.48 4.10
N TYR A 64 -3.54 9.22 3.29
CA TYR A 64 -3.80 9.96 2.04
C TYR A 64 -4.47 11.32 2.24
N PHE A 65 -5.07 11.56 3.42
CA PHE A 65 -5.75 12.82 3.71
C PHE A 65 -4.90 13.66 4.65
N ASP A 66 -4.57 14.89 4.23
CA ASP A 66 -3.85 15.85 5.06
C ASP A 66 -4.79 16.54 6.05
N LEU A 67 -4.84 16.02 7.28
CA LEU A 67 -5.69 16.53 8.34
C LEU A 67 -4.87 17.32 9.36
N LEU A 68 -5.51 18.32 9.97
CA LEU A 68 -4.84 19.27 10.89
C LEU A 68 -4.13 18.61 12.08
N LEU A 69 -4.59 17.44 12.51
CA LEU A 69 -4.00 16.65 13.61
C LEU A 69 -3.27 15.39 13.14
N GLU A 70 -3.50 14.97 11.89
CA GLU A 70 -2.97 13.75 11.31
C GLU A 70 -2.48 14.07 9.89
N PRO A 71 -1.25 14.64 9.75
CA PRO A 71 -0.73 15.06 8.47
C PRO A 71 -0.54 13.86 7.53
N GLY A 72 -0.69 14.09 6.23
CA GLY A 72 -0.44 13.09 5.19
C GLY A 72 0.98 12.53 5.28
N ASN A 73 1.14 11.23 5.05
CA ASN A 73 2.45 10.54 5.13
C ASN A 73 2.67 9.57 3.96
N ASP A 74 2.09 9.90 2.82
CA ASP A 74 2.10 9.14 1.56
C ASP A 74 3.10 9.68 0.53
N ASP A 75 3.93 10.66 0.90
CA ASP A 75 4.84 11.40 0.01
C ASP A 75 4.12 12.13 -1.16
N HIS A 76 2.78 12.25 -1.14
CA HIS A 76 2.04 12.91 -2.20
C HIS A 76 2.24 14.45 -2.19
N PRO A 77 2.30 15.12 -3.36
CA PRO A 77 2.37 16.56 -3.43
C PRO A 77 1.33 17.33 -2.62
N SER A 78 1.84 18.45 -2.14
CA SER A 78 1.43 19.30 -1.03
C SER A 78 1.67 18.74 0.39
N HIS A 79 1.82 17.42 0.58
CA HIS A 79 2.16 16.86 1.90
C HIS A 79 3.65 17.02 2.21
N ASP A 80 4.00 17.02 3.50
CA ASP A 80 5.39 17.09 3.95
C ASP A 80 6.06 15.73 3.79
N VAL A 81 7.02 15.65 2.85
CA VAL A 81 7.82 14.45 2.55
C VAL A 81 8.52 13.90 3.80
N TYR A 82 8.82 14.75 4.80
CA TYR A 82 9.36 14.27 6.07
C TYR A 82 8.46 13.22 6.73
N GLN A 83 7.13 13.38 6.65
CA GLN A 83 6.18 12.45 7.26
C GLN A 83 6.20 11.07 6.60
N GLY A 84 6.24 11.01 5.26
CA GLY A 84 6.31 9.74 4.54
C GLY A 84 7.66 9.04 4.74
N GLN A 85 8.76 9.79 4.70
CA GLN A 85 10.09 9.25 4.99
C GLN A 85 10.22 8.75 6.44
N MET A 86 9.58 9.42 7.40
CA MET A 86 9.50 8.95 8.79
C MET A 86 8.72 7.63 8.91
N LEU A 87 7.59 7.50 8.21
CA LEU A 87 6.83 6.25 8.20
C LEU A 87 7.66 5.09 7.63
N ILE A 88 8.34 5.31 6.49
CA ILE A 88 9.22 4.30 5.88
C ILE A 88 10.29 3.86 6.87
N LYS A 89 10.95 4.82 7.54
CA LYS A 89 11.96 4.53 8.57
C LYS A 89 11.38 3.70 9.70
N GLU A 90 10.22 4.07 10.24
CA GLU A 90 9.58 3.35 11.34
C GLU A 90 9.24 1.91 10.96
N VAL A 91 8.64 1.72 9.78
CA VAL A 91 8.30 0.38 9.26
C VAL A 91 9.57 -0.46 9.09
N TYR A 92 10.62 0.10 8.47
CA TYR A 92 11.90 -0.59 8.27
C TYR A 92 12.56 -0.97 9.60
N GLU A 93 12.64 -0.04 10.56
CA GLU A 93 13.26 -0.30 11.87
C GLU A 93 12.52 -1.36 12.67
N MET A 94 11.21 -1.39 12.52
CA MET A 94 10.37 -2.41 13.12
C MET A 94 10.64 -3.76 12.46
N LEU A 95 10.57 -3.85 11.12
CA LEU A 95 10.85 -5.06 10.33
C LEU A 95 12.21 -5.67 10.66
N ARG A 96 13.28 -4.87 10.68
CA ARG A 96 14.65 -5.37 10.93
C ARG A 96 14.86 -5.89 12.36
N SER A 97 13.96 -5.54 13.28
CA SER A 97 14.02 -6.01 14.67
C SER A 97 13.25 -7.33 14.88
N TRP A 98 12.55 -7.82 13.85
CA TRP A 98 11.60 -8.91 13.99
C TRP A 98 12.17 -10.31 13.77
N PRO A 99 11.54 -11.34 14.36
CA PRO A 99 11.94 -12.73 14.17
C PRO A 99 11.95 -13.20 12.71
N GLN A 100 11.03 -12.66 11.88
CA GLN A 100 10.84 -13.06 10.48
C GLN A 100 11.61 -12.19 9.47
N TRP A 101 12.50 -11.30 9.93
CA TRP A 101 13.22 -10.35 9.07
C TRP A 101 13.91 -11.03 7.87
N ASN A 102 14.61 -12.14 8.13
CA ASN A 102 15.37 -12.86 7.09
C ASN A 102 14.48 -13.58 6.05
N GLU A 103 13.16 -13.64 6.30
CA GLU A 103 12.16 -14.24 5.41
C GLU A 103 11.23 -13.17 4.81
N THR A 104 11.56 -11.89 5.00
CA THR A 104 10.71 -10.77 4.60
C THR A 104 11.29 -10.03 3.39
N LEU A 105 10.46 -9.81 2.38
CA LEU A 105 10.72 -8.86 1.30
C LEU A 105 9.95 -7.57 1.57
N PHE A 106 10.67 -6.48 1.82
CA PHE A 106 10.08 -5.15 1.97
C PHE A 106 10.21 -4.37 0.66
N ILE A 107 9.08 -4.01 0.07
CA ILE A 107 9.00 -3.32 -1.22
C ILE A 107 8.42 -1.93 -0.97
N ILE A 108 9.07 -0.91 -1.51
CA ILE A 108 8.59 0.47 -1.54
C ILE A 108 8.44 0.85 -3.01
N THR A 109 7.25 1.33 -3.39
CA THR A 109 6.94 1.78 -4.74
C THR A 109 6.20 3.10 -4.67
N TYR A 110 6.38 3.92 -5.70
CA TYR A 110 5.63 5.15 -5.92
C TYR A 110 4.73 4.92 -7.13
N ASP A 111 3.46 5.31 -7.04
CA ASP A 111 2.47 5.16 -8.11
C ASP A 111 2.68 6.20 -9.23
N GLU A 112 3.19 7.38 -8.87
CA GLU A 112 3.57 8.44 -9.78
C GLU A 112 4.89 9.12 -9.39
N HIS A 113 5.46 9.88 -10.33
CA HIS A 113 6.67 10.68 -10.10
C HIS A 113 6.37 12.11 -9.61
N SER A 114 5.13 12.37 -9.20
CA SER A 114 4.69 13.64 -8.60
C SER A 114 4.93 14.89 -9.47
N GLU A 115 4.82 14.73 -10.79
CA GLU A 115 5.05 15.80 -11.79
C GLU A 115 6.45 16.43 -11.78
N PHE A 116 7.41 15.90 -11.00
CA PHE A 116 8.79 16.37 -11.02
C PHE A 116 9.47 15.98 -12.33
N TYR A 117 10.38 16.83 -12.80
CA TYR A 117 11.16 16.55 -14.00
C TYR A 117 12.01 15.30 -13.83
N ASP A 118 11.85 14.34 -14.74
CA ASP A 118 12.78 13.23 -14.94
C ASP A 118 13.53 13.44 -16.27
N HIS A 119 14.85 13.29 -16.21
CA HIS A 119 15.73 13.35 -17.39
C HIS A 119 15.62 12.09 -18.26
N VAL A 120 15.14 10.98 -17.70
CA VAL A 120 14.94 9.73 -18.43
C VAL A 120 13.59 9.83 -19.16
N PRO A 121 13.57 9.80 -20.50
CA PRO A 121 12.31 9.78 -21.23
C PRO A 121 11.56 8.49 -20.89
N THR A 122 10.27 8.59 -20.64
CA THR A 122 9.41 7.41 -20.47
C THR A 122 9.56 6.51 -21.68
N LEU A 123 9.75 5.20 -21.46
CA LEU A 123 9.79 4.22 -22.54
C LEU A 123 8.39 4.09 -23.16
N VAL A 124 8.04 4.98 -24.09
CA VAL A 124 6.77 4.92 -24.81
C VAL A 124 6.92 3.98 -25.99
N THR A 125 6.79 2.68 -25.75
CA THR A 125 6.49 1.72 -26.82
C THR A 125 4.97 1.55 -26.91
N ASP A 126 4.35 2.27 -27.84
CA ASP A 126 2.99 2.07 -28.36
C ASP A 126 1.85 1.98 -27.31
N VAL A 127 1.78 2.94 -26.39
CA VAL A 127 0.58 3.15 -25.58
C VAL A 127 -0.45 3.89 -26.44
N ARG A 128 -1.39 3.16 -27.05
CA ARG A 128 -2.57 3.77 -27.66
C ARG A 128 -3.25 4.66 -26.62
N ARG A 129 -3.48 5.95 -26.94
CA ARG A 129 -4.17 6.86 -26.03
C ARG A 129 -5.59 6.33 -25.80
N ALA A 130 -6.06 6.39 -24.56
CA ALA A 130 -7.42 6.02 -24.18
C ALA A 130 -8.54 6.78 -24.95
N ARG A 131 -8.21 7.85 -25.68
CA ARG A 131 -9.15 8.59 -26.55
C ARG A 131 -9.48 7.89 -27.87
N ASP A 132 -8.77 6.83 -28.23
CA ASP A 132 -8.95 6.16 -29.52
C ASP A 132 -9.90 4.94 -29.45
N VAL A 133 -10.56 4.71 -28.31
CA VAL A 133 -11.57 3.65 -28.14
C VAL A 133 -12.96 4.29 -28.15
N SER A 134 -13.52 4.49 -29.34
CA SER A 134 -14.95 4.72 -29.49
C SER A 134 -15.68 3.39 -29.30
N PHE A 135 -16.45 3.25 -28.23
CA PHE A 135 -17.41 2.15 -28.10
C PHE A 135 -18.57 2.41 -29.07
N PRO A 136 -18.89 1.49 -30.00
CA PRO A 136 -20.13 1.60 -30.76
C PRO A 136 -21.29 1.32 -29.79
N PHE A 137 -22.31 2.19 -29.84
CA PHE A 137 -23.60 1.99 -29.18
C PHE A 137 -24.29 0.71 -29.66
#